data_AF-A0AAD8J0E8-F1
#
_entry.id   AF-A0AAD8J0E8-F1
#
_cell.length_a   1.000
_cell.length_b   1.000
_cell.length_c   1.000
_cell.angle_alpha   90.00
_cell.angle_beta   90.00
_cell.angle_gamma   90.00
#
_symmetry.space_group_name_H-M   'P 1'
#
loop_
_entity.id
_entity.type
_entity.pdbx_description
1 polymer ?
#
loop_
_entity_poly.entity_id
_entity_poly.type
_entity_poly.pdbx_seq_one_letter_code
_entity_poly.pdbx_strand_id
1 'polypeptide(L)'
;MAGKNLISATLLFSLVLFGTLALSQAKKKASSDLKTVTHKVYFDVEIAGKPAGRIVMGLFGNTVPKTAENFRALCTGEKGGDFTLGDGRGGESIYGEKFADENFKIKHTGPGILSMANSGKDTNGSQFFITTVTTSWLDGRHVVFGKVLSGMDVVYKVEAEGDQSGTPKSKVVISDSGELPL
;
A
#
# COMPACT_ATOMS: atom_id res chain seq x y z
N MET A 1 26.83 -42.91 -44.05
CA MET A 1 26.14 -41.60 -44.11
C MET A 1 25.82 -41.16 -42.70
N ALA A 2 26.36 -40.02 -42.29
CA ALA A 2 26.54 -39.58 -40.91
C ALA A 2 25.25 -39.07 -40.24
N GLY A 3 25.31 -39.02 -38.91
CA GLY A 3 24.19 -38.94 -37.97
C GLY A 3 23.33 -37.69 -38.09
N LYS A 4 22.01 -37.91 -38.06
CA LYS A 4 21.02 -36.84 -37.96
C LYS A 4 20.94 -36.36 -36.52
N ASN A 5 21.14 -35.05 -36.37
CA ASN A 5 21.15 -34.26 -35.14
C ASN A 5 19.99 -34.61 -34.18
N LEU A 6 20.25 -35.51 -33.24
CA LEU A 6 19.42 -35.72 -32.06
C LEU A 6 19.90 -34.77 -30.96
N ILE A 7 19.77 -33.46 -31.17
CA ILE A 7 19.67 -32.55 -30.02
C ILE A 7 18.35 -32.95 -29.37
N SER A 8 18.45 -33.86 -28.40
CA SER A 8 17.33 -34.55 -27.78
C SER A 8 16.26 -33.53 -27.37
N ALA A 9 15.01 -33.73 -27.78
CA ALA A 9 13.88 -32.87 -27.41
C ALA A 9 13.80 -32.63 -25.89
N THR A 10 14.34 -33.56 -25.09
CA THR A 10 14.54 -33.45 -23.64
C THR A 10 15.42 -32.27 -23.23
N LEU A 11 16.50 -31.98 -23.97
CA LEU A 11 17.43 -30.89 -23.67
C LEU A 11 16.77 -29.52 -23.93
N LEU A 12 16.05 -29.38 -25.05
CA LEU A 12 15.26 -28.18 -25.37
C LEU A 12 14.15 -27.95 -24.34
N PHE A 13 13.43 -28.99 -23.93
CA PHE A 13 12.38 -28.88 -22.92
C PHE A 13 12.93 -28.46 -21.55
N SER A 14 14.09 -29.00 -21.16
CA SER A 14 14.76 -28.64 -19.91
C SER A 14 15.23 -27.18 -19.91
N LEU A 15 15.81 -26.68 -21.01
CA LEU A 15 16.24 -25.28 -21.13
C LEU A 15 15.07 -24.30 -21.00
N VAL A 16 13.92 -24.62 -21.62
CA VAL A 16 12.69 -23.80 -21.53
C VAL A 16 12.14 -23.80 -20.10
N LEU A 17 12.13 -24.94 -19.41
CA LEU A 17 11.65 -25.03 -18.03
C LEU A 17 12.56 -24.25 -17.06
N PHE A 18 13.89 -24.38 -17.20
CA PHE A 18 14.84 -23.60 -16.40
C PHE A 18 14.72 -22.09 -16.68
N GLY A 19 14.58 -21.69 -17.94
CA GLY A 19 14.40 -20.29 -18.33
C GLY A 19 13.13 -19.66 -17.75
N THR A 20 12.00 -20.37 -17.80
CA THR A 20 10.72 -19.87 -17.23
C THR A 20 10.75 -19.81 -15.71
N LEU A 21 11.37 -20.78 -15.03
CA LEU A 21 11.54 -20.78 -13.58
C LEU A 21 12.47 -19.64 -13.13
N ALA A 22 13.60 -19.43 -13.82
CA ALA A 22 14.52 -18.34 -13.54
C ALA A 22 13.87 -16.96 -13.73
N LEU A 23 13.10 -16.75 -14.81
CA LEU A 23 12.33 -15.52 -15.02
C LEU A 23 11.27 -15.31 -13.93
N SER A 24 10.56 -16.36 -13.53
CA SER A 24 9.57 -16.31 -12.45
C SER A 24 10.21 -15.92 -11.11
N GLN A 25 11.36 -16.52 -10.78
CA GLN A 25 12.12 -16.17 -9.58
C GLN A 25 12.65 -14.72 -9.64
N ALA A 26 13.19 -14.27 -10.77
CA ALA A 26 13.67 -12.90 -10.94
C ALA A 26 12.54 -11.87 -10.80
N LYS A 27 11.36 -12.12 -11.38
CA LYS A 27 10.18 -11.25 -11.22
C LYS A 27 9.69 -11.23 -9.76
N LYS A 28 9.65 -12.37 -9.09
CA LYS A 28 9.28 -12.44 -7.66
C LYS A 28 10.25 -11.64 -6.80
N LYS A 29 11.56 -11.76 -7.05
CA LYS A 29 12.59 -11.00 -6.34
C LYS A 29 12.48 -9.49 -6.59
N ALA A 30 12.36 -9.06 -7.84
CA ALA A 30 12.17 -7.65 -8.16
C ALA A 30 10.88 -7.09 -7.52
N SER A 31 9.79 -7.86 -7.53
CA SER A 31 8.55 -7.47 -6.86
C SER A 31 8.67 -7.46 -5.32
N SER A 32 9.49 -8.32 -4.72
CA SER A 32 9.74 -8.31 -3.29
C SER A 32 10.59 -7.11 -2.89
N ASP A 33 11.61 -6.78 -3.69
CA ASP A 33 12.51 -5.65 -3.45
C ASP A 33 11.72 -4.33 -3.42
N LEU A 34 10.78 -4.15 -4.36
CA LEU A 34 9.88 -2.99 -4.39
C LEU A 34 8.95 -2.89 -3.17
N LYS A 35 8.59 -4.02 -2.55
CA LYS A 35 7.65 -4.10 -1.42
C LYS A 35 8.37 -4.36 -0.09
N THR A 36 9.67 -4.10 -0.02
CA THR A 36 10.45 -4.18 1.21
C THR A 36 9.93 -3.16 2.21
N VAL A 37 9.60 -3.62 3.41
CA VAL A 37 9.12 -2.76 4.49
C VAL A 37 10.32 -2.08 5.14
N THR A 38 10.32 -0.76 5.18
CA THR A 38 11.41 0.05 5.77
C THR A 38 10.95 0.86 6.97
N HIS A 39 9.65 0.95 7.23
CA HIS A 39 9.07 1.54 8.43
C HIS A 39 7.83 0.75 8.81
N LYS A 40 7.49 0.69 10.11
CA LYS A 40 6.25 0.11 10.61
C LYS A 40 5.49 1.17 11.38
N VAL A 41 4.22 1.38 11.06
CA VAL A 41 3.34 2.33 11.75
C VAL A 41 2.06 1.65 12.18
N TYR A 42 1.31 2.26 13.08
CA TYR A 42 0.06 1.71 13.58
C TYR A 42 -1.04 2.76 13.71
N PHE A 43 -2.28 2.26 13.68
CA PHE A 43 -3.48 2.96 14.13
C PHE A 43 -4.23 2.10 15.14
N ASP A 44 -4.61 2.68 16.27
CA ASP A 44 -5.69 2.17 17.10
C ASP A 44 -7.00 2.77 16.63
N VAL A 45 -7.98 1.91 16.38
CA VAL A 45 -9.25 2.29 15.78
C VAL A 45 -10.37 2.15 16.80
N GLU A 46 -11.23 3.16 16.84
CA GLU A 46 -12.51 3.12 17.53
C GLU A 46 -13.67 3.17 16.54
N ILE A 47 -14.72 2.38 16.80
CA ILE A 47 -15.98 2.38 16.07
C ILE A 47 -17.09 2.66 17.08
N ALA A 48 -17.90 3.69 16.82
CA ALA A 48 -18.95 4.15 17.73
C ALA A 48 -18.45 4.40 19.17
N GLY A 49 -17.22 4.91 19.31
CA GLY A 49 -16.56 5.20 20.60
C GLY A 49 -16.09 3.96 21.37
N LYS A 50 -16.03 2.78 20.73
CA LYS A 50 -15.51 1.55 21.32
C LYS A 50 -14.25 1.09 20.60
N PRO A 51 -13.21 0.61 21.34
CA PRO A 51 -12.02 0.04 20.72
C PRO A 51 -12.36 -1.11 19.77
N ALA A 52 -11.94 -1.01 18.51
CA ALA A 52 -12.17 -1.99 17.45
C ALA A 52 -10.93 -2.87 17.17
N GLY A 53 -9.75 -2.35 17.50
CA GLY A 53 -8.45 -3.03 17.42
C GLY A 53 -7.35 -2.15 16.83
N ARG A 54 -6.18 -2.77 16.61
CA ARG A 54 -5.00 -2.11 16.04
C ARG A 54 -4.74 -2.60 14.61
N ILE A 55 -4.44 -1.67 13.70
CA ILE A 55 -3.93 -1.95 12.36
C ILE A 55 -2.43 -1.64 12.36
N VAL A 56 -1.59 -2.60 11.98
CA VAL A 56 -0.15 -2.38 11.80
C VAL A 56 0.17 -2.42 10.31
N MET A 57 0.92 -1.42 9.84
CA MET A 57 1.19 -1.19 8.43
C MET A 57 2.70 -1.06 8.20
N GLY A 58 3.17 -1.64 7.11
CA GLY A 58 4.55 -1.52 6.65
C GLY A 58 4.64 -0.59 5.45
N LEU A 59 5.60 0.33 5.46
CA LEU A 59 5.79 1.34 4.41
C LEU A 59 6.98 0.97 3.50
N PHE A 60 6.85 1.25 2.21
CA PHE A 60 7.82 0.89 1.18
C PHE A 60 8.83 2.02 0.91
N GLY A 61 9.55 2.47 1.94
CA GLY A 61 10.40 3.66 1.87
C GLY A 61 11.60 3.56 0.91
N ASN A 62 12.01 2.36 0.50
CA ASN A 62 13.01 2.22 -0.57
C ASN A 62 12.45 2.56 -1.96
N THR A 63 11.14 2.37 -2.16
CA THR A 63 10.49 2.52 -3.48
C THR A 63 9.81 3.87 -3.61
N VAL A 64 9.23 4.37 -2.53
CA VAL A 64 8.53 5.66 -2.45
C VAL A 64 8.94 6.40 -1.16
N PRO A 65 10.21 6.81 -1.02
CA PRO A 65 10.73 7.42 0.21
C PRO A 65 9.94 8.65 0.65
N LYS A 66 9.53 9.54 -0.26
CA LYS A 66 8.79 10.75 0.12
C LYS A 66 7.38 10.44 0.58
N THR A 67 6.70 9.55 -0.12
CA THR A 67 5.32 9.15 0.21
C THR A 67 5.29 8.40 1.54
N ALA A 68 6.25 7.50 1.77
CA ALA A 68 6.39 6.77 3.03
C ALA A 68 6.74 7.69 4.20
N GLU A 69 7.68 8.62 4.02
CA GLU A 69 8.06 9.62 5.03
C GLU A 69 6.88 10.51 5.43
N ASN A 70 6.10 10.99 4.44
CA ASN A 70 4.89 11.76 4.71
C ASN A 70 3.93 11.00 5.63
N PHE A 71 3.60 9.76 5.28
CA PHE A 71 2.68 8.95 6.08
C PHE A 71 3.24 8.63 7.47
N ARG A 72 4.53 8.29 7.58
CA ARG A 72 5.19 8.01 8.87
C ARG A 72 5.10 9.22 9.80
N ALA A 73 5.52 10.39 9.33
CA ALA A 73 5.54 11.61 10.14
C ALA A 73 4.13 12.07 10.54
N LEU A 74 3.12 11.86 9.68
CA LEU A 74 1.72 12.10 10.04
C LEU A 74 1.23 11.13 11.13
N CYS A 75 1.67 9.87 11.12
CA CYS A 75 1.33 8.91 12.18
C CYS A 75 1.96 9.30 13.52
N THR A 76 3.18 9.86 13.55
CA THR A 76 3.86 10.25 14.80
C THR A 76 3.47 11.65 15.28
N GLY A 77 2.92 12.49 14.40
CA GLY A 77 2.59 13.89 14.69
C GLY A 77 3.81 14.81 14.84
N GLU A 78 5.03 14.31 14.62
CA GLU A 78 6.27 15.01 14.96
C GLU A 78 6.55 16.25 14.10
N LYS A 79 5.97 16.31 12.89
CA LYS A 79 6.16 17.42 11.94
C LYS A 79 4.97 18.38 11.87
N GLY A 80 3.98 18.22 12.74
CA GLY A 80 2.68 18.86 12.57
C GLY A 80 1.91 18.24 11.41
N GLY A 81 0.69 17.82 11.67
CA GLY A 81 -0.24 17.27 10.69
C GLY A 81 -1.59 17.85 10.99
N ASP A 82 -1.89 18.99 10.38
CA ASP A 82 -3.16 19.68 10.58
C ASP A 82 -4.29 18.82 9.98
N PHE A 83 -5.12 18.24 10.85
CA PHE A 83 -6.35 17.55 10.48
C PHE A 83 -7.43 18.59 10.16
N THR A 84 -7.15 19.43 9.16
CA THR A 84 -7.75 20.76 8.95
C THR A 84 -9.27 20.82 9.06
N LEU A 85 -9.99 19.76 8.64
CA LEU A 85 -11.46 19.77 8.56
C LEU A 85 -12.17 18.50 9.08
N GLY A 86 -11.45 17.39 9.33
CA GLY A 86 -12.03 16.15 9.87
C GLY A 86 -13.16 15.48 9.05
N ASP A 87 -13.40 15.94 7.82
CA ASP A 87 -14.54 15.53 6.97
C ASP A 87 -14.12 14.90 5.64
N GLY A 88 -12.82 14.63 5.46
CA GLY A 88 -12.26 14.06 4.24
C GLY A 88 -12.06 15.04 3.07
N ARG A 89 -12.24 16.36 3.25
CA ARG A 89 -11.98 17.37 2.20
C ARG A 89 -10.69 18.16 2.39
N GLY A 90 -10.06 18.04 3.56
CA GLY A 90 -8.80 18.71 3.92
C GLY A 90 -7.59 17.78 3.92
N GLY A 91 -6.56 18.17 4.68
CA GLY A 91 -5.35 17.38 4.90
C GLY A 91 -4.12 17.92 4.16
N GLU A 92 -3.18 18.48 4.92
CA GLU A 92 -1.89 18.96 4.41
C GLU A 92 -0.83 17.84 4.49
N SER A 93 0.09 17.80 3.51
CA SER A 93 1.27 16.93 3.60
C SER A 93 2.35 17.58 4.46
N ILE A 94 3.34 16.81 4.92
CA ILE A 94 4.50 17.41 5.62
C ILE A 94 5.39 18.30 4.73
N TYR A 95 5.06 18.40 3.43
CA TYR A 95 5.79 19.17 2.43
C TYR A 95 5.02 20.43 1.96
N GLY A 96 3.88 20.75 2.60
CA GLY A 96 2.94 21.78 2.17
C GLY A 96 1.60 21.18 1.71
N GLU A 97 0.74 22.00 1.08
CA GLU A 97 -0.63 21.59 0.69
C GLU A 97 -0.67 20.25 -0.07
N LYS A 98 0.15 20.10 -1.12
CA LYS A 98 0.18 18.93 -1.99
C LYS A 98 1.60 18.57 -2.44
N PHE A 99 1.82 17.29 -2.78
CA PHE A 99 3.05 16.80 -3.41
C PHE A 99 2.80 15.86 -4.59
N ALA A 100 3.82 15.78 -5.46
CA ALA A 100 3.77 15.05 -6.72
C ALA A 100 3.65 13.53 -6.57
N ASP A 101 3.13 12.87 -7.60
CA ASP A 101 3.11 11.40 -7.66
C ASP A 101 4.54 10.86 -7.76
N GLU A 102 5.01 10.15 -6.74
CA GLU A 102 6.42 9.76 -6.66
C GLU A 102 6.80 8.69 -7.71
N ASN A 103 5.99 7.64 -7.84
CA ASN A 103 5.98 6.70 -8.95
C ASN A 103 4.78 5.72 -8.85
N PHE A 104 4.52 4.97 -9.93
CA PHE A 104 3.47 3.95 -9.98
C PHE A 104 4.02 2.53 -10.19
N LYS A 105 5.20 2.22 -9.63
CA LYS A 105 5.86 0.90 -9.81
C LYS A 105 5.11 -0.23 -9.12
N ILE A 106 4.43 0.06 -8.02
CA ILE A 106 3.70 -0.92 -7.21
C ILE A 106 2.22 -0.86 -7.60
N LYS A 107 1.63 -2.04 -7.83
CA LYS A 107 0.23 -2.19 -8.27
C LYS A 107 -0.71 -2.55 -7.12
N HIS A 108 -1.99 -2.27 -7.30
CA HIS A 108 -3.07 -2.60 -6.38
C HIS A 108 -3.47 -4.08 -6.49
N THR A 109 -2.57 -4.96 -6.05
CA THR A 109 -2.66 -6.41 -6.32
C THR A 109 -3.61 -7.20 -5.40
N GLY A 110 -4.31 -6.56 -4.47
CA GLY A 110 -5.22 -7.24 -3.55
C GLY A 110 -5.56 -6.43 -2.30
N PRO A 111 -6.20 -7.06 -1.30
CA PRO A 111 -6.53 -6.44 -0.02
C PRO A 111 -5.28 -6.05 0.80
N GLY A 112 -5.44 -5.08 1.69
CA GLY A 112 -4.42 -4.60 2.60
C GLY A 112 -3.35 -3.73 1.95
N ILE A 113 -3.56 -3.20 0.74
CA ILE A 113 -2.61 -2.27 0.10
C ILE A 113 -2.93 -0.85 0.54
N LEU A 114 -1.92 -0.11 0.99
CA LEU A 114 -2.03 1.31 1.31
C LEU A 114 -1.69 2.15 0.08
N SER A 115 -2.51 3.14 -0.20
CA SER A 115 -2.32 4.04 -1.34
C SER A 115 -2.85 5.45 -1.07
N MET A 116 -2.24 6.44 -1.70
CA MET A 116 -2.63 7.85 -1.55
C MET A 116 -3.97 8.12 -2.24
N ALA A 117 -4.86 8.81 -1.54
CA ALA A 117 -5.99 9.47 -2.18
C ALA A 117 -5.51 10.80 -2.80
N ASN A 118 -6.14 11.20 -3.91
CA ASN A 118 -5.81 12.42 -4.62
C ASN A 118 -7.03 12.94 -5.42
N SER A 119 -6.95 14.16 -5.92
CA SER A 119 -7.94 14.82 -6.79
C SER A 119 -7.41 15.01 -8.23
N GLY A 120 -6.47 14.16 -8.64
CA GLY A 120 -5.78 14.25 -9.91
C GLY A 120 -4.28 14.03 -9.77
N LYS A 121 -3.57 14.21 -10.89
CA LYS A 121 -2.11 14.07 -10.96
C LYS A 121 -1.45 15.07 -10.00
N ASP A 122 -0.47 14.60 -9.24
CA ASP A 122 0.38 15.40 -8.35
C ASP A 122 -0.37 16.15 -7.23
N THR A 123 -1.48 15.61 -6.74
CA THR A 123 -2.27 16.24 -5.66
C THR A 123 -2.31 15.39 -4.39
N ASN A 124 -1.21 14.74 -4.03
CA ASN A 124 -1.15 13.92 -2.82
C ASN A 124 -1.05 14.84 -1.59
N GLY A 125 -1.82 14.55 -0.54
CA GLY A 125 -1.81 15.29 0.74
C GLY A 125 -1.58 14.34 1.91
N SER A 126 -2.50 14.31 2.87
CA SER A 126 -2.51 13.32 3.97
C SER A 126 -3.54 12.20 3.81
N GLN A 127 -4.48 12.34 2.87
CA GLN A 127 -5.53 11.35 2.66
C GLN A 127 -4.99 10.08 2.00
N PHE A 128 -5.48 8.93 2.47
CA PHE A 128 -5.09 7.61 2.00
C PHE A 128 -6.28 6.66 2.01
N PHE A 129 -6.11 5.48 1.42
CA PHE A 129 -7.05 4.38 1.54
C PHE A 129 -6.31 3.05 1.73
N ILE A 130 -7.02 2.08 2.31
CA ILE A 130 -6.59 0.68 2.40
C ILE A 130 -7.53 -0.15 1.55
N THR A 131 -7.01 -0.94 0.63
CA THR A 131 -7.83 -1.80 -0.22
C THR A 131 -8.41 -2.98 0.56
N THR A 132 -9.65 -3.38 0.27
CA THR A 132 -10.27 -4.62 0.78
C THR A 132 -10.44 -5.67 -0.31
N VAL A 133 -10.19 -5.29 -1.57
CA VAL A 133 -10.21 -6.14 -2.77
C VAL A 133 -9.08 -5.73 -3.72
N THR A 134 -8.89 -6.47 -4.81
CA THR A 134 -8.02 -6.02 -5.91
C THR A 134 -8.65 -4.84 -6.62
N THR A 135 -7.89 -3.75 -6.80
CA THR A 135 -8.37 -2.49 -7.40
C THR A 135 -7.48 -2.02 -8.56
N SER A 136 -7.23 -2.89 -9.53
CA SER A 136 -6.29 -2.61 -10.63
C SER A 136 -6.64 -1.40 -11.51
N TRP A 137 -7.90 -0.92 -11.48
CA TRP A 137 -8.32 0.29 -12.17
C TRP A 137 -7.71 1.59 -11.59
N LEU A 138 -7.11 1.51 -10.39
CA LEU A 138 -6.41 2.62 -9.73
C LEU A 138 -4.91 2.68 -10.09
N ASP A 139 -4.38 1.65 -10.78
CA ASP A 139 -2.98 1.61 -11.20
C ASP A 139 -2.63 2.81 -12.11
N GLY A 140 -1.49 3.44 -11.86
CA GLY A 140 -1.05 4.63 -12.61
C GLY A 140 -1.75 5.93 -12.22
N ARG A 141 -2.65 5.90 -11.24
CA ARG A 141 -3.41 7.08 -10.76
C ARG A 141 -3.20 7.34 -9.27
N HIS A 142 -2.99 6.30 -8.48
CA HIS A 142 -2.77 6.39 -7.04
C HIS A 142 -1.44 5.72 -6.66
N VAL A 143 -0.64 6.42 -5.85
CA VAL A 143 0.67 5.94 -5.42
C VAL A 143 0.49 4.91 -4.30
N VAL A 144 0.80 3.65 -4.58
CA VAL A 144 0.88 2.59 -3.57
C VAL A 144 2.17 2.76 -2.76
N PHE A 145 2.04 2.85 -1.44
CA PHE A 145 3.17 3.16 -0.55
C PHE A 145 3.34 2.23 0.64
N GLY A 146 2.44 1.28 0.86
CA GLY A 146 2.56 0.34 1.95
C GLY A 146 1.62 -0.85 1.85
N LYS A 147 1.63 -1.66 2.91
CA LYS A 147 0.66 -2.74 3.11
C LYS A 147 0.35 -2.95 4.58
N VAL A 148 -0.83 -3.48 4.87
CA VAL A 148 -1.19 -4.00 6.20
C VAL A 148 -0.34 -5.24 6.49
N LEU A 149 0.24 -5.28 7.70
CA LEU A 149 1.00 -6.40 8.23
C LEU A 149 0.17 -7.21 9.23
N SER A 150 -0.68 -6.55 10.02
CA SER A 150 -1.66 -7.17 10.91
C SER A 150 -2.86 -6.24 11.13
N GLY A 151 -3.98 -6.79 11.62
CA GLY A 151 -5.21 -6.03 11.85
C GLY A 151 -6.12 -5.89 10.64
N MET A 152 -6.02 -6.80 9.65
CA MET A 152 -6.98 -6.82 8.52
C MET A 152 -8.42 -7.08 8.98
N ASP A 153 -8.62 -7.81 10.09
CA ASP A 153 -9.95 -7.96 10.69
C ASP A 153 -10.54 -6.61 11.13
N VAL A 154 -9.69 -5.68 11.60
CA VAL A 154 -10.08 -4.31 11.96
C VAL A 154 -10.42 -3.51 10.69
N VAL A 155 -9.63 -3.65 9.62
CA VAL A 155 -9.94 -3.05 8.31
C VAL A 155 -11.32 -3.49 7.82
N TYR A 156 -11.64 -4.79 7.93
CA TYR A 156 -12.96 -5.30 7.53
C TYR A 156 -14.09 -4.84 8.47
N LYS A 157 -13.83 -4.65 9.77
CA LYS A 157 -14.80 -4.00 10.67
C LYS A 157 -15.10 -2.57 10.23
N VAL A 158 -14.06 -1.80 9.84
CA VAL A 158 -14.23 -0.45 9.31
C VAL A 158 -15.00 -0.46 7.98
N GLU A 159 -14.69 -1.38 7.06
CA GLU A 159 -15.44 -1.53 5.80
C GLU A 159 -16.93 -1.83 6.04
N ALA A 160 -17.25 -2.66 7.03
CA ALA A 160 -18.63 -3.01 7.37
C ALA A 160 -19.46 -1.80 7.88
N GLU A 161 -18.81 -0.75 8.38
CA GLU A 161 -19.46 0.51 8.72
C GLU A 161 -19.84 1.33 7.48
N GLY A 162 -19.30 1.04 6.30
CA GLY A 162 -19.64 1.72 5.06
C GLY A 162 -20.93 1.22 4.39
N ASP A 163 -21.34 1.96 3.37
CA ASP A 163 -22.34 1.57 2.39
C ASP A 163 -21.89 1.97 0.96
N GLN A 164 -22.76 1.79 -0.04
CA GLN A 164 -22.45 2.13 -1.43
C GLN A 164 -22.21 3.62 -1.68
N SER A 165 -22.67 4.50 -0.79
CA SER A 165 -22.42 5.95 -0.86
C SER A 165 -21.04 6.34 -0.33
N GLY A 166 -20.38 5.44 0.41
CA GLY A 166 -19.13 5.71 1.11
C GLY A 166 -19.31 6.43 2.46
N THR A 167 -20.56 6.71 2.87
CA THR A 167 -20.85 7.34 4.17
C THR A 167 -20.84 6.29 5.28
N PRO A 168 -20.04 6.46 6.35
CA PRO A 168 -20.06 5.54 7.48
C PRO A 168 -21.38 5.59 8.26
N LYS A 169 -21.90 4.44 8.67
CA LYS A 169 -23.08 4.26 9.54
C LYS A 169 -22.82 4.77 10.96
N SER A 170 -21.58 4.64 11.41
CA SER A 170 -21.12 5.06 12.73
C SER A 170 -19.82 5.84 12.61
N LYS A 171 -19.50 6.63 13.63
CA LYS A 171 -18.20 7.33 13.70
C LYS A 171 -17.07 6.31 13.81
N VAL A 172 -16.13 6.36 12.86
CA VAL A 172 -14.88 5.60 12.88
C VAL A 172 -13.74 6.60 13.09
N VAL A 173 -12.88 6.36 14.08
CA VAL A 173 -11.82 7.29 14.48
C VAL A 173 -10.52 6.53 14.70
N ILE A 174 -9.41 7.13 14.29
CA ILE A 174 -8.08 6.73 14.73
C ILE A 174 -7.88 7.39 16.11
N SER A 175 -7.93 6.60 17.18
CA SER A 175 -7.81 7.10 18.56
C SER A 175 -6.37 7.25 19.01
N ASP A 176 -5.46 6.48 18.43
CA ASP A 176 -4.01 6.60 18.64
C ASP A 176 -3.25 6.17 17.37
N SER A 177 -2.06 6.74 17.18
CA SER A 177 -1.20 6.43 16.04
C SER A 177 0.28 6.62 16.36
N GLY A 178 1.14 5.96 15.59
CA GLY A 178 2.58 6.17 15.74
C GLY A 178 3.44 5.22 14.92
N GLU A 179 4.72 5.23 15.22
CA GLU A 179 5.73 4.35 14.63
C GLU A 179 6.11 3.22 15.59
N LEU A 180 6.43 2.05 15.03
CA LEU A 180 6.93 0.87 15.73
C LEU A 180 8.34 0.53 15.25
N PRO A 181 9.17 -0.11 16.11
CA PRO A 181 10.43 -0.70 15.68
C PRO A 181 10.25 -1.71 14.54
N LEU A 182 11.21 -1.75 13.61
CA LEU A 182 11.26 -2.69 12.48
C LEU A 182 11.56 -4.12 12.92
#